data_AF-A0A2S3HM36-F1
#
_entry.id   AF-A0A2S3HM36-F1
#
_cell.length_a   1.000
_cell.length_b   1.000
_cell.length_c   1.000
_cell.angle_alpha   90.00
_cell.angle_beta   90.00
_cell.angle_gamma   90.00
#
_symmetry.space_group_name_H-M   'P 1'
#
loop_
_entity.id
_entity.type
_entity.pdbx_description
1 polymer ?
#
loop_
_entity_poly.entity_id
_entity_poly.type
_entity_poly.pdbx_seq_one_letter_code
_entity_poly.pdbx_strand_id
1 'polypeptide(L)'
;MATAAASSRARCLLGFRRRAPLPPLPFPSPVTRAATRRRGVRMASSASAPPSTTIEVPGAAGPVVVVGAPGLPEADFRNAVDSALFKQWLSNLQSEKGVLTYGRLNLTRILIQGVDMFGKRVGFLKFKADIIDEETKTKVPGIVFARGPAVAVLILLESNGQTYAVLTEQVRVPVGKFLLELPAGMLDDEKGDFVGTAVREVEEETGIKLNLEDMVDLTALLDPATGGRMIPSPISVHMRSIEISLTDKTL
;
A
#
# COMPACT_ATOMS: atom_id res chain seq x y z
N MET A 1 21.24 -17.50 -11.80
CA MET A 1 19.88 -17.85 -12.26
C MET A 1 19.02 -16.61 -12.09
N ALA A 2 18.70 -15.94 -13.21
CA ALA A 2 18.03 -14.66 -13.24
C ALA A 2 16.50 -14.82 -13.13
N THR A 3 15.87 -14.10 -12.22
CA THR A 3 14.42 -13.93 -12.14
C THR A 3 14.02 -12.69 -12.93
N ALA A 4 13.09 -12.87 -13.87
CA ALA A 4 12.65 -11.86 -14.83
C ALA A 4 11.88 -10.71 -14.16
N ALA A 5 12.42 -9.50 -14.26
CA ALA A 5 11.70 -8.26 -14.02
C ALA A 5 10.79 -7.97 -15.23
N ALA A 6 9.52 -7.68 -14.96
CA ALA A 6 8.57 -7.27 -15.99
C ALA A 6 9.00 -5.91 -16.55
N SER A 7 9.39 -5.89 -17.82
CA SER A 7 9.81 -4.68 -18.55
C SER A 7 8.66 -3.66 -18.59
N SER A 8 8.84 -2.53 -17.89
CA SER A 8 8.14 -1.28 -18.23
C SER A 8 8.67 -0.80 -19.58
N ARG A 9 7.78 -0.31 -20.45
CA ARG A 9 8.16 0.35 -21.69
C ARG A 9 7.94 1.85 -21.53
N ALA A 10 9.01 2.61 -21.35
CA ALA A 10 8.98 4.04 -21.57
C ALA A 10 8.51 4.31 -23.01
N ARG A 11 7.36 4.98 -23.19
CA ARG A 11 6.86 5.40 -24.50
C ARG A 11 6.97 6.92 -24.62
N CYS A 12 7.98 7.35 -25.39
CA CYS A 12 7.97 8.67 -26.01
C CYS A 12 6.88 8.68 -27.10
N LEU A 13 5.92 9.60 -26.99
CA LEU A 13 4.72 9.64 -27.83
C LEU A 13 5.03 10.15 -29.25
N LEU A 14 5.04 9.24 -30.23
CA LEU A 14 4.85 9.55 -31.65
C LEU A 14 3.82 8.58 -32.27
N GLY A 15 2.70 9.13 -32.74
CA GLY A 15 1.82 8.56 -33.77
C GLY A 15 1.00 7.31 -33.43
N PHE A 16 -0.26 7.50 -33.05
CA PHE A 16 -1.25 6.41 -32.98
C PHE A 16 -1.53 5.82 -34.38
N ARG A 17 -0.91 4.67 -34.72
CA ARG A 17 -1.50 3.72 -35.68
C ARG A 17 -2.26 2.65 -34.90
N ARG A 18 -3.59 2.64 -35.04
CA ARG A 18 -4.47 1.59 -34.52
C ARG A 18 -4.08 0.24 -35.13
N ARG A 19 -3.63 -0.72 -34.31
CA ARG A 19 -3.58 -2.14 -34.71
C ARG A 19 -4.99 -2.73 -34.64
N ALA A 20 -5.35 -3.53 -35.65
CA ALA A 20 -6.63 -4.21 -35.74
C ALA A 20 -6.80 -5.25 -34.60
N PRO A 21 -8.04 -5.57 -34.18
CA PRO A 21 -8.29 -6.55 -33.12
C PRO A 21 -7.87 -7.96 -33.56
N LEU A 22 -7.26 -8.71 -32.64
CA LEU A 22 -7.00 -10.14 -32.83
C LEU A 22 -8.33 -10.92 -32.85
N PRO A 23 -8.43 -12.01 -33.63
CA PRO A 23 -9.63 -12.84 -33.66
C PRO A 23 -9.82 -13.58 -32.32
N PRO A 24 -11.08 -13.85 -31.91
CA PRO A 24 -11.36 -14.56 -30.67
C PRO A 24 -10.90 -16.02 -30.74
N LEU A 25 -10.30 -16.50 -29.66
CA LEU A 25 -9.94 -17.91 -29.49
C LEU A 25 -11.21 -18.77 -29.30
N PRO A 26 -11.24 -20.02 -29.80
CA PRO A 26 -12.40 -20.88 -29.69
C PRO A 26 -12.62 -21.35 -28.24
N PHE A 27 -13.86 -21.23 -27.77
CA PHE A 27 -14.32 -21.79 -26.50
C PHE A 27 -14.34 -23.33 -26.57
N PRO A 28 -13.92 -24.05 -25.52
CA PRO A 28 -14.07 -25.50 -25.49
C PRO A 28 -15.54 -25.89 -25.22
N SER A 29 -16.04 -26.84 -26.01
CA SER A 29 -17.38 -27.41 -25.90
C SER A 29 -17.60 -28.15 -24.57
N PRO A 30 -18.83 -28.17 -24.01
CA PRO A 30 -19.11 -28.84 -22.75
C PRO A 30 -19.11 -30.36 -22.92
N VAL A 31 -18.21 -31.05 -22.24
CA VAL A 31 -18.24 -32.51 -22.08
C VAL A 31 -19.25 -32.84 -20.98
N THR A 32 -20.36 -33.49 -21.34
CA THR A 32 -21.32 -34.06 -20.38
C THR A 32 -20.66 -35.21 -19.61
N ARG A 33 -20.41 -35.00 -18.31
CA ARG A 33 -19.91 -36.05 -17.40
C ARG A 33 -21.04 -36.46 -16.45
N ALA A 34 -21.41 -37.74 -16.51
CA ALA A 34 -22.48 -38.34 -15.71
C ALA A 34 -22.24 -38.19 -14.19
N ALA A 35 -23.29 -37.81 -13.47
CA ALA A 35 -23.27 -37.61 -12.04
C ALA A 35 -23.15 -38.96 -11.29
N THR A 36 -21.98 -39.24 -10.72
CA THR A 36 -21.83 -40.25 -9.67
C THR A 36 -21.90 -39.58 -8.31
N ARG A 37 -22.97 -39.88 -7.57
CA ARG A 37 -23.26 -39.36 -6.24
C ARG A 37 -22.28 -39.97 -5.22
N ARG A 38 -21.07 -39.39 -5.10
CA ARG A 38 -20.19 -39.66 -3.95
C ARG A 38 -20.70 -38.87 -2.75
N ARG A 39 -21.15 -39.58 -1.71
CA ARG A 39 -21.39 -39.01 -0.37
C ARG A 39 -20.05 -38.45 0.11
N GLY A 40 -19.91 -37.13 0.09
CA GLY A 40 -18.78 -36.43 0.68
C GLY A 40 -18.85 -36.59 2.19
N VAL A 41 -17.86 -37.26 2.78
CA VAL A 41 -17.59 -37.20 4.21
C VAL A 41 -17.15 -35.79 4.53
N ARG A 42 -17.94 -35.06 5.33
CA ARG A 42 -17.58 -33.75 5.85
C ARG A 42 -16.49 -33.97 6.90
N MET A 43 -15.23 -33.86 6.50
CA MET A 43 -14.12 -33.82 7.45
C MET A 43 -14.28 -32.54 8.26
N ALA A 44 -14.67 -32.65 9.53
CA ALA A 44 -14.54 -31.56 10.47
C ALA A 44 -13.03 -31.35 10.68
N SER A 45 -12.46 -30.38 9.96
CA SER A 45 -11.17 -29.83 10.35
C SER A 45 -11.35 -29.30 11.77
N SER A 46 -10.61 -29.84 12.73
CA SER A 46 -10.44 -29.25 14.05
C SER A 46 -9.86 -27.86 13.84
N ALA A 47 -10.72 -26.86 13.70
CA ALA A 47 -10.29 -25.48 13.55
C ALA A 47 -9.58 -25.12 14.85
N SER A 48 -8.25 -24.98 14.79
CA SER A 48 -7.48 -24.39 15.87
C SER A 48 -8.10 -23.03 16.20
N ALA A 49 -8.16 -22.71 17.49
CA ALA A 49 -8.62 -21.39 17.91
C ALA A 49 -7.83 -20.30 17.15
N PRO A 50 -8.47 -19.20 16.72
CA PRO A 50 -7.76 -18.15 16.01
C PRO A 50 -6.60 -17.60 16.86
N PRO A 51 -5.48 -17.19 16.24
CA PRO A 51 -4.42 -16.48 16.94
C PRO A 51 -4.99 -15.31 17.72
N SER A 52 -4.52 -15.09 18.95
CA SER A 52 -4.91 -13.91 19.71
C SER A 52 -3.84 -13.48 20.69
N THR A 53 -3.78 -12.19 20.97
CA THR A 53 -2.98 -11.60 22.04
C THR A 53 -3.73 -10.42 22.66
N THR A 54 -3.32 -10.01 23.85
CA THR A 54 -3.83 -8.82 24.52
C THR A 54 -2.72 -7.79 24.58
N ILE A 55 -3.04 -6.55 24.26
CA ILE A 55 -2.11 -5.43 24.29
C ILE A 55 -2.64 -4.33 25.22
N GLU A 56 -1.73 -3.69 25.93
CA GLU A 56 -2.03 -2.46 26.66
C GLU A 56 -2.00 -1.28 25.69
N VAL A 57 -3.09 -0.52 25.63
CA VAL A 57 -3.23 0.65 24.77
C VAL A 57 -3.55 1.85 25.67
N PRO A 58 -2.58 2.71 25.99
CA PRO A 58 -2.84 3.97 26.67
C PRO A 58 -4.00 4.75 26.03
N GLY A 59 -4.94 5.23 26.85
CA GLY A 59 -6.15 5.92 26.38
C GLY A 59 -7.33 4.99 26.05
N ALA A 60 -7.15 3.68 25.97
CA ALA A 60 -8.26 2.72 25.98
C ALA A 60 -8.76 2.49 27.42
N ALA A 61 -10.01 2.05 27.56
CA ALA A 61 -10.61 1.79 28.87
C ALA A 61 -10.02 0.55 29.60
N GLY A 62 -9.23 -0.27 28.91
CA GLY A 62 -8.59 -1.46 29.45
C GLY A 62 -7.79 -2.22 28.38
N PRO A 63 -7.33 -3.44 28.69
CA PRO A 63 -6.54 -4.24 27.77
C PRO A 63 -7.32 -4.55 26.49
N VAL A 64 -6.70 -4.29 25.33
CA VAL A 64 -7.33 -4.47 24.02
C VAL A 64 -6.96 -5.84 23.47
N VAL A 65 -7.99 -6.62 23.12
CA VAL A 65 -7.80 -7.95 22.53
C VAL A 65 -7.57 -7.82 21.02
N VAL A 66 -6.47 -8.38 20.54
CA VAL A 66 -6.13 -8.50 19.11
C VAL A 66 -6.32 -9.95 18.70
N VAL A 67 -7.10 -10.20 17.66
CA VAL A 67 -7.43 -11.55 17.19
C VAL A 67 -7.19 -11.65 15.69
N GLY A 68 -6.62 -12.76 15.23
CA GLY A 68 -6.55 -13.11 13.82
C GLY A 68 -7.89 -13.59 13.28
N ALA A 69 -8.19 -13.28 12.02
CA ALA A 69 -9.34 -13.88 11.34
C ALA A 69 -9.17 -15.41 11.20
N PRO A 70 -10.27 -16.16 11.10
CA PRO A 70 -10.20 -17.60 10.86
C PRO A 70 -9.34 -17.94 9.64
N GLY A 71 -8.37 -18.84 9.84
CA GLY A 71 -7.44 -19.26 8.79
C GLY A 71 -6.20 -18.38 8.62
N LEU A 72 -6.05 -17.29 9.37
CA LEU A 72 -4.81 -16.52 9.40
C LEU A 72 -3.69 -17.35 10.07
N PRO A 73 -2.54 -17.57 9.42
CA PRO A 73 -1.42 -18.27 10.04
C PRO A 73 -0.90 -17.56 11.29
N GLU A 74 -0.58 -18.33 12.33
CA GLU A 74 -0.03 -17.81 13.60
C GLU A 74 1.23 -16.95 13.38
N ALA A 75 2.11 -17.38 12.46
CA ALA A 75 3.33 -16.66 12.13
C ALA A 75 3.02 -15.27 11.52
N ASP A 76 2.07 -15.20 10.59
CA ASP A 76 1.68 -13.94 9.95
C ASP A 76 0.95 -13.03 10.93
N PHE A 77 0.14 -13.59 11.83
CA PHE A 77 -0.47 -12.83 12.92
C PHE A 77 0.59 -12.18 13.83
N ARG A 78 1.61 -12.95 14.24
CA ARG A 78 2.72 -12.41 15.06
C ARG A 78 3.48 -11.35 14.31
N ASN A 79 3.85 -11.61 13.05
CA ASN A 79 4.50 -10.63 12.19
C ASN A 79 3.70 -9.34 12.07
N ALA A 80 2.36 -9.44 11.95
CA ALA A 80 1.48 -8.28 11.89
C ALA A 80 1.47 -7.48 13.18
N VAL A 81 1.29 -8.12 14.35
CA VAL A 81 1.32 -7.44 15.65
C VAL A 81 2.68 -6.80 15.93
N ASP A 82 3.77 -7.47 15.51
CA ASP A 82 5.13 -6.98 15.70
C ASP A 82 5.58 -5.96 14.65
N SER A 83 4.81 -5.80 13.56
CA SER A 83 5.17 -4.92 12.45
C SER A 83 5.23 -3.44 12.86
N ALA A 84 6.11 -2.69 12.19
CA ALA A 84 6.15 -1.24 12.29
C ALA A 84 4.80 -0.61 11.89
N LEU A 85 4.10 -1.17 10.92
CA LEU A 85 2.79 -0.69 10.46
C LEU A 85 1.76 -0.67 11.60
N PHE A 86 1.65 -1.78 12.32
CA PHE A 86 0.70 -1.92 13.42
C PHE A 86 1.07 -1.03 14.61
N LYS A 87 2.36 -1.03 14.99
CA LYS A 87 2.88 -0.22 16.09
C LYS A 87 2.76 1.28 15.83
N GLN A 88 3.03 1.71 14.59
CA GLN A 88 2.87 3.11 14.20
C GLN A 88 1.39 3.53 14.23
N TRP A 89 0.47 2.68 13.75
CA TRP A 89 -0.95 2.96 13.84
C TRP A 89 -1.41 3.11 15.30
N LEU A 90 -1.00 2.20 16.19
CA LEU A 90 -1.29 2.31 17.63
C LEU A 90 -0.75 3.61 18.23
N SER A 91 0.49 3.97 17.93
CA SER A 91 1.12 5.21 18.37
C SER A 91 0.32 6.44 17.90
N ASN A 92 -0.15 6.44 16.65
CA ASN A 92 -0.95 7.54 16.12
C ASN A 92 -2.26 7.75 16.88
N LEU A 93 -2.93 6.67 17.31
CA LEU A 93 -4.16 6.77 18.11
C LEU A 93 -3.96 7.49 19.45
N GLN A 94 -2.73 7.47 19.96
CA GLN A 94 -2.32 7.97 21.27
C GLN A 94 -1.55 9.29 21.20
N SER A 95 -1.25 9.77 19.99
CA SER A 95 -0.54 11.02 19.77
C SER A 95 -1.33 12.23 20.30
N GLU A 96 -0.74 13.42 20.34
CA GLU A 96 -1.41 14.64 20.83
C GLU A 96 -2.77 14.91 20.13
N LYS A 97 -2.86 14.56 18.84
CA LYS A 97 -4.10 14.66 18.03
C LYS A 97 -4.77 13.30 17.78
N GLY A 98 -4.37 12.29 18.55
CA GLY A 98 -4.84 10.93 18.45
C GLY A 98 -6.30 10.79 18.88
N VAL A 99 -7.00 9.86 18.25
CA VAL A 99 -8.44 9.66 18.49
C VAL A 99 -8.77 9.17 19.90
N LEU A 100 -7.82 8.53 20.60
CA LEU A 100 -8.02 8.07 21.99
C LEU A 100 -7.61 9.11 23.03
N THR A 101 -6.93 10.18 22.62
CA THR A 101 -6.30 11.15 23.54
C THR A 101 -7.32 11.97 24.33
N TYR A 102 -8.48 12.25 23.75
CA TYR A 102 -9.51 13.08 24.37
C TYR A 102 -10.52 12.30 25.21
N GLY A 103 -10.34 10.97 25.39
CA GLY A 103 -11.21 10.13 26.22
C GLY A 103 -12.64 9.91 25.70
N ARG A 104 -12.99 10.46 24.52
CA ARG A 104 -14.30 10.29 23.88
C ARG A 104 -14.44 8.95 23.15
N LEU A 105 -13.38 8.56 22.45
CA LEU A 105 -13.37 7.34 21.65
C LEU A 105 -12.62 6.26 22.39
N ASN A 106 -13.16 5.05 22.38
CA ASN A 106 -12.62 3.91 23.10
C ASN A 106 -12.37 2.74 22.15
N LEU A 107 -11.14 2.24 22.12
CA LEU A 107 -10.75 1.06 21.37
C LEU A 107 -10.97 -0.19 22.23
N THR A 108 -11.77 -1.14 21.73
CA THR A 108 -12.15 -2.33 22.51
C THR A 108 -11.57 -3.62 21.96
N ARG A 109 -11.40 -3.71 20.63
CA ARG A 109 -10.93 -4.93 19.97
C ARG A 109 -10.30 -4.62 18.63
N ILE A 110 -9.35 -5.46 18.22
CA ILE A 110 -8.77 -5.44 16.88
C ILE A 110 -8.91 -6.83 16.24
N LEU A 111 -9.36 -6.88 15.00
CA LEU A 111 -9.42 -8.08 14.17
C LEU A 111 -8.45 -7.94 12.99
N ILE A 112 -7.34 -8.66 13.01
CA ILE A 112 -6.42 -8.74 11.88
C ILE A 112 -7.05 -9.65 10.82
N GLN A 113 -7.37 -9.08 9.67
CA GLN A 113 -8.11 -9.77 8.60
C GLN A 113 -7.18 -10.38 7.56
N GLY A 114 -6.05 -9.75 7.28
CA GLY A 114 -5.12 -10.20 6.25
C GLY A 114 -3.78 -9.52 6.37
N VAL A 115 -2.74 -10.27 6.01
CA VAL A 115 -1.33 -9.86 6.07
C VAL A 115 -0.72 -10.31 4.75
N ASP A 116 -0.16 -9.36 4.00
CA ASP A 116 0.60 -9.65 2.79
C ASP A 116 2.09 -9.48 3.09
N MET A 117 2.84 -10.57 2.94
CA MET A 117 4.27 -10.61 3.23
C MET A 117 5.10 -10.32 1.98
N PHE A 118 6.06 -9.40 2.08
CA PHE A 118 7.08 -9.12 1.07
C PHE A 118 8.41 -9.65 1.54
N GLY A 119 8.73 -10.88 1.13
CA GLY A 119 9.85 -11.62 1.72
C GLY A 119 9.61 -11.84 3.21
N LYS A 120 10.46 -11.24 4.05
CA LYS A 120 10.35 -11.34 5.52
C LYS A 120 9.55 -10.20 6.17
N ARG A 121 9.19 -9.18 5.40
CA ARG A 121 8.54 -7.95 5.87
C ARG A 121 7.03 -8.04 5.69
N VAL A 122 6.27 -7.42 6.59
CA VAL A 122 4.84 -7.14 6.35
C VAL A 122 4.73 -5.97 5.37
N GLY A 123 4.20 -6.23 4.18
CA GLY A 123 3.98 -5.22 3.13
C GLY A 123 2.65 -4.52 3.27
N PHE A 124 1.56 -5.30 3.33
CA PHE A 124 0.21 -4.80 3.59
C PHE A 124 -0.39 -5.46 4.82
N LEU A 125 -1.14 -4.67 5.57
CA LEU A 125 -1.87 -5.13 6.73
C LEU A 125 -3.31 -4.61 6.67
N LYS A 126 -4.27 -5.54 6.69
CA LYS A 126 -5.71 -5.22 6.72
C LYS A 126 -6.30 -5.68 8.05
N PHE A 127 -6.95 -4.77 8.75
CA PHE A 127 -7.61 -5.08 10.00
C PHE A 127 -8.81 -4.19 10.28
N LYS A 128 -9.62 -4.59 11.25
CA LYS A 128 -10.73 -3.81 11.77
C LYS A 128 -10.50 -3.50 13.24
N ALA A 129 -10.53 -2.23 13.60
CA ALA A 129 -10.56 -1.73 14.96
C ALA A 129 -12.02 -1.47 15.37
N ASP A 130 -12.45 -2.03 16.49
CA ASP A 130 -13.73 -1.72 17.11
C ASP A 130 -13.56 -0.49 18.02
N ILE A 131 -13.85 0.68 17.45
CA ILE A 131 -13.82 1.97 18.16
C ILE A 131 -15.26 2.41 18.43
N ILE A 132 -15.56 2.72 19.69
CA ILE A 132 -16.86 3.17 20.16
C ILE A 132 -16.74 4.64 20.57
N ASP A 133 -17.66 5.47 20.11
CA ASP A 133 -17.85 6.81 20.66
C ASP A 133 -18.66 6.70 21.95
N GLU A 134 -18.04 7.04 23.08
CA GLU A 134 -18.66 6.87 24.40
C GLU A 134 -19.78 7.88 24.65
N GLU A 135 -19.86 8.99 23.89
CA GLU A 135 -20.96 9.96 23.99
C GLU A 135 -22.21 9.41 23.29
N THR A 136 -22.05 8.97 22.04
CA THR A 136 -23.17 8.51 21.20
C THR A 136 -23.47 7.02 21.35
N LYS A 137 -22.57 6.27 21.98
CA LYS A 137 -22.56 4.80 22.05
C LYS A 137 -22.61 4.10 20.69
N THR A 138 -22.12 4.77 19.64
CA THR A 138 -22.09 4.22 18.28
C THR A 138 -20.68 3.81 17.87
N LYS A 139 -20.59 2.89 16.91
CA LYS A 139 -19.31 2.45 16.35
C LYS A 139 -18.83 3.42 15.27
N VAL A 140 -17.58 3.87 15.40
CA VAL A 140 -16.89 4.62 14.35
C VAL A 140 -16.36 3.64 13.30
N PRO A 141 -16.36 3.99 12.00
CA PRO A 141 -15.71 3.16 10.98
C PRO A 141 -14.23 2.95 11.29
N GLY A 142 -13.87 1.73 11.68
CA GLY A 142 -12.50 1.36 12.04
C GLY A 142 -11.85 0.37 11.08
N ILE A 143 -12.17 0.44 9.78
CA ILE A 143 -11.47 -0.37 8.77
C ILE A 143 -10.12 0.28 8.50
N VAL A 144 -9.05 -0.49 8.66
CA VAL A 144 -7.68 -0.02 8.45
C VAL A 144 -7.01 -0.86 7.38
N PHE A 145 -6.45 -0.17 6.40
CA PHE A 145 -5.50 -0.73 5.45
C PHE A 145 -4.19 0.03 5.63
N ALA A 146 -3.21 -0.64 6.23
CA ALA A 146 -1.91 -0.07 6.56
C ALA A 146 -0.85 -0.61 5.62
N ARG A 147 0.06 0.28 5.22
CA ARG A 147 1.22 -0.02 4.39
C ARG A 147 2.35 0.93 4.70
N GLY A 148 3.55 0.56 4.26
CA GLY A 148 4.73 1.41 4.42
C GLY A 148 4.58 2.76 3.71
N PRO A 149 5.39 3.75 4.10
CA PRO A 149 5.49 5.02 3.41
C PRO A 149 5.86 4.82 1.94
N ALA A 150 5.51 5.80 1.12
CA ALA A 150 5.74 5.77 -0.30
C ALA A 150 6.27 7.11 -0.78
N VAL A 151 6.96 7.10 -1.91
CA VAL A 151 7.43 8.30 -2.60
C VAL A 151 6.85 8.31 -4.02
N ALA A 152 6.49 9.49 -4.50
CA ALA A 152 6.25 9.74 -5.91
C ALA A 152 7.15 10.87 -6.40
N VAL A 153 7.58 10.76 -7.65
CA VAL A 153 8.53 11.69 -8.26
C VAL A 153 7.88 12.39 -9.45
N LEU A 154 7.78 13.71 -9.36
CA LEU A 154 7.43 14.59 -10.47
C LEU A 154 8.68 14.95 -11.23
N ILE A 155 8.82 14.42 -12.44
CA ILE A 155 9.94 14.73 -13.33
C ILE A 155 9.43 15.70 -14.38
N LEU A 156 9.98 16.91 -14.39
CA LEU A 156 9.75 17.93 -15.39
C LEU A 156 10.91 17.91 -16.39
N LEU A 157 10.60 17.65 -17.65
CA LEU A 157 11.55 17.64 -18.75
C LEU A 157 11.35 18.88 -19.62
N GLU A 158 12.38 19.71 -19.74
CA GLU A 158 12.43 20.81 -20.69
C GLU A 158 13.04 20.35 -22.01
N SER A 159 12.24 20.42 -23.06
CA SER A 159 12.66 20.09 -24.43
C SER A 159 12.06 21.08 -25.43
N ASN A 160 12.91 21.61 -26.32
CA ASN A 160 12.49 22.55 -27.38
C ASN A 160 11.67 23.76 -26.88
N GLY A 161 12.01 24.30 -25.71
CA GLY A 161 11.30 25.44 -25.11
C GLY A 161 9.93 25.10 -24.49
N GLN A 162 9.63 23.80 -24.33
CA GLN A 162 8.40 23.30 -23.72
C GLN A 162 8.73 22.40 -22.53
N THR A 163 7.96 22.52 -21.45
CA THR A 163 8.06 21.65 -20.26
C THR A 163 7.06 20.50 -20.35
N TYR A 164 7.53 19.28 -20.08
CA TYR A 164 6.75 18.03 -20.09
C TYR A 164 6.82 17.35 -18.73
N ALA A 165 5.76 16.66 -18.31
CA ALA A 165 5.81 15.76 -17.16
C ALA A 165 6.05 14.33 -17.63
N VAL A 166 7.06 13.66 -17.08
CA VAL A 166 7.32 12.24 -17.37
C VAL A 166 6.39 11.38 -16.51
N LEU A 167 5.62 10.52 -17.18
CA LEU A 167 4.68 9.58 -16.56
C LEU A 167 5.02 8.15 -16.96
N THR A 168 4.67 7.20 -16.10
CA THR A 168 4.75 5.76 -16.39
C THR A 168 3.35 5.20 -16.61
N GLU A 169 3.20 4.31 -17.60
CA GLU A 169 1.95 3.57 -17.80
C GLU A 169 2.01 2.31 -16.95
N GLN A 170 1.18 2.23 -15.90
CA GLN A 170 1.13 1.05 -15.04
C GLN A 170 -0.23 0.35 -15.11
N VAL A 171 -0.20 -0.98 -14.94
CA VAL A 171 -1.42 -1.76 -14.75
C VAL A 171 -1.92 -1.58 -13.33
N ARG A 172 -3.14 -1.06 -13.20
CA ARG A 172 -3.81 -0.88 -11.91
C ARG A 172 -4.96 -1.88 -11.83
N VAL A 173 -4.64 -3.08 -11.37
CA VAL A 173 -5.61 -4.17 -11.15
C VAL A 173 -6.81 -3.72 -10.31
N PRO A 174 -6.67 -2.92 -9.22
CA PRO A 174 -7.81 -2.47 -8.43
C PRO A 174 -8.87 -1.68 -9.21
N VAL A 175 -8.48 -1.01 -10.31
CA VAL A 175 -9.41 -0.28 -11.20
C VAL A 175 -9.60 -0.98 -12.55
N GLY A 176 -8.93 -2.11 -12.78
CA GLY A 176 -9.00 -2.89 -14.01
C GLY A 176 -8.50 -2.16 -15.27
N LYS A 177 -7.63 -1.16 -15.12
CA LYS A 177 -7.17 -0.29 -16.23
C LYS A 177 -5.66 -0.07 -16.20
N PHE A 178 -5.12 0.33 -17.35
CA PHE A 178 -3.82 1.00 -17.42
C PHE A 178 -4.02 2.48 -17.15
N LEU A 179 -3.18 3.07 -16.30
CA LEU A 179 -3.20 4.49 -15.98
C LEU A 179 -1.82 5.09 -16.22
N LEU A 180 -1.82 6.35 -16.64
CA LEU A 180 -0.61 7.17 -16.61
C LEU A 180 -0.52 7.81 -15.21
N GLU A 181 0.61 7.62 -14.55
CA GLU A 181 0.87 8.17 -13.22
C GLU A 181 2.33 8.56 -13.05
N LEU A 182 2.63 9.27 -11.97
CA LEU A 182 4.00 9.58 -11.59
C LEU A 182 4.74 8.30 -11.20
N PRO A 183 6.03 8.16 -11.55
CA PRO A 183 6.89 7.13 -10.97
C PRO A 183 6.78 7.14 -9.44
N ALA A 184 6.51 5.99 -8.84
CA ALA A 184 6.24 5.91 -7.41
C ALA A 184 6.52 4.53 -6.82
N GLY A 185 7.09 4.52 -5.62
CA GLY A 185 7.51 3.28 -4.94
C GLY A 185 7.32 3.33 -3.44
N MET A 186 7.42 2.16 -2.79
CA MET A 186 7.43 2.07 -1.33
C MET A 186 8.82 2.33 -0.79
N LEU A 187 8.88 3.08 0.30
CA LEU A 187 10.12 3.30 1.02
C LEU A 187 10.40 2.10 1.94
N ASP A 188 11.66 1.71 2.01
CA ASP A 188 12.14 0.77 3.02
C ASP A 188 12.31 1.51 4.35
N ASP A 189 11.48 1.19 5.34
CA ASP A 189 11.36 1.88 6.64
C ASP A 189 12.66 1.99 7.46
N GLU A 190 13.70 1.23 7.13
CA GLU A 190 14.87 1.05 8.02
C GLU A 190 15.93 2.15 7.90
N LYS A 191 15.94 2.95 6.84
CA LYS A 191 17.01 3.94 6.60
C LYS A 191 16.57 5.38 6.43
N GLY A 192 15.27 5.65 6.26
CA GLY A 192 14.76 7.01 6.03
C GLY A 192 15.32 7.68 4.76
N ASP A 193 15.96 6.91 3.88
CA ASP A 193 16.56 7.39 2.64
C ASP A 193 15.50 7.46 1.54
N PHE A 194 14.60 8.43 1.70
CA PHE A 194 13.50 8.62 0.75
C PHE A 194 14.01 9.13 -0.61
N VAL A 195 15.07 9.94 -0.63
CA VAL A 195 15.67 10.48 -1.86
C VAL A 195 16.38 9.38 -2.65
N GLY A 196 17.21 8.56 -1.99
CA GLY A 196 17.86 7.42 -2.65
C GLY A 196 16.86 6.39 -3.16
N THR A 197 15.75 6.19 -2.45
CA THR A 197 14.65 5.35 -2.95
C THR A 197 14.00 5.96 -4.18
N ALA A 198 13.71 7.27 -4.18
CA ALA A 198 13.13 7.96 -5.33
C ALA A 198 14.02 7.87 -6.60
N VAL A 199 15.34 8.03 -6.45
CA VAL A 199 16.30 7.81 -7.56
C VAL A 199 16.12 6.41 -8.14
N ARG A 200 16.16 5.39 -7.27
CA ARG A 200 16.10 3.98 -7.67
C ARG A 200 14.80 3.65 -8.40
N GLU A 201 13.66 4.08 -7.86
CA GLU A 201 12.34 3.83 -8.46
C GLU A 201 12.24 4.49 -9.86
N VAL A 202 12.74 5.71 -10.04
CA VAL A 202 12.74 6.35 -11.36
C VAL A 202 13.67 5.64 -12.34
N GLU A 203 14.87 5.25 -11.93
CA GLU A 203 15.80 4.53 -12.80
C GLU A 203 15.21 3.17 -13.22
N GLU A 204 14.57 2.45 -12.30
CA GLU A 204 13.91 1.17 -12.58
C GLU A 204 12.69 1.32 -13.50
N GLU A 205 11.83 2.33 -13.29
CA GLU A 205 10.60 2.48 -14.06
C GLU A 205 10.79 3.19 -15.40
N THR A 206 11.68 4.18 -15.47
CA THR A 206 11.85 5.07 -16.63
C THR A 206 13.19 4.89 -17.35
N GLY A 207 14.21 4.34 -16.67
CA GLY A 207 15.58 4.26 -17.17
C GLY A 207 16.38 5.56 -17.07
N ILE A 208 15.80 6.62 -16.51
CA ILE A 208 16.45 7.93 -16.35
C ILE A 208 17.33 7.88 -15.10
N LYS A 209 18.61 8.24 -15.26
CA LYS A 209 19.54 8.41 -14.13
C LYS A 209 19.41 9.81 -13.58
N LEU A 210 19.17 9.90 -12.27
CA LEU A 210 18.98 11.16 -11.58
C LEU A 210 20.17 11.43 -10.67
N ASN A 211 20.64 12.69 -10.63
CA ASN A 211 21.56 13.13 -9.59
C ASN A 211 20.76 13.61 -8.38
N LEU A 212 21.22 13.28 -7.18
CA LEU A 212 20.58 13.68 -5.93
C LEU A 212 20.52 15.20 -5.75
N GLU A 213 21.48 15.93 -6.32
CA GLU A 213 21.60 17.39 -6.21
C GLU A 213 20.51 18.15 -6.98
N ASP A 214 19.89 17.51 -7.99
CA ASP A 214 18.82 18.11 -8.81
C ASP A 214 17.42 17.90 -8.19
N MET A 215 17.34 17.23 -7.04
CA MET A 215 16.07 16.87 -6.40
C MET A 215 15.59 17.93 -5.42
N VAL A 216 14.32 18.30 -5.56
CA VAL A 216 13.62 19.20 -4.65
C VAL A 216 12.56 18.43 -3.87
N ASP A 217 12.67 18.41 -2.54
CA ASP A 217 11.64 17.84 -1.67
C ASP A 217 10.41 18.75 -1.64
N LEU A 218 9.37 18.39 -2.39
CA LEU A 218 8.11 19.13 -2.40
C LEU A 218 7.35 18.99 -1.08
N THR A 219 7.58 17.92 -0.31
CA THR A 219 6.96 17.79 1.01
C THR A 219 7.53 18.76 2.04
N ALA A 220 8.72 19.33 1.81
CA ALA A 220 9.26 20.42 2.60
C ALA A 220 8.48 21.74 2.41
N LEU A 221 7.70 21.86 1.34
CA LEU A 221 6.84 23.03 1.07
C LEU A 221 5.50 22.96 1.81
N LEU A 222 5.17 21.81 2.42
CA LEU A 222 3.95 21.67 3.21
C LEU A 222 4.05 22.45 4.53
N ASP A 223 2.91 22.84 5.06
CA ASP A 223 2.84 23.45 6.40
C ASP A 223 3.53 22.53 7.43
N PRO A 224 4.43 23.06 8.29
CA PRO A 224 5.14 22.25 9.29
C PRO A 224 4.23 21.39 10.17
N ALA A 225 2.99 21.81 10.42
CA ALA A 225 1.99 21.06 11.17
C ALA A 225 1.56 19.74 10.51
N THR A 226 1.84 19.55 9.21
CA THR A 226 1.67 18.27 8.50
C THR A 226 2.78 17.27 8.81
N GLY A 227 3.90 17.73 9.37
CA GLY A 227 5.11 16.95 9.56
C GLY A 227 5.78 16.56 8.24
N GLY A 228 5.57 17.33 7.17
CA GLY A 228 6.12 17.07 5.83
C GLY A 228 5.54 15.81 5.19
N ARG A 229 4.24 15.56 5.36
CA ARG A 229 3.57 14.33 4.89
C ARG A 229 2.21 14.63 4.29
N MET A 230 1.91 13.98 3.18
CA MET A 230 0.58 13.99 2.57
C MET A 230 -0.14 12.66 2.84
N ILE A 231 -1.42 12.74 3.20
CA ILE A 231 -2.31 11.59 3.39
C ILE A 231 -3.36 11.63 2.27
N PRO A 232 -3.19 10.87 1.17
CA PRO A 232 -4.03 11.01 -0.02
C PRO A 232 -5.44 10.41 0.13
N SER A 233 -5.72 9.64 1.20
CA SER A 233 -7.01 8.99 1.46
C SER A 233 -7.01 8.40 2.89
N PRO A 234 -8.14 7.88 3.44
CA PRO A 234 -8.15 7.26 4.79
C PRO A 234 -7.32 5.96 4.90
N ILE A 235 -6.62 5.57 3.84
CA ILE A 235 -5.60 4.52 3.88
C ILE A 235 -4.39 5.07 4.65
N SER A 236 -3.87 4.31 5.62
CA SER A 236 -2.70 4.70 6.41
C SER A 236 -1.42 4.61 5.57
N VAL A 237 -1.24 5.58 4.67
CA VAL A 237 -0.07 5.79 3.82
C VAL A 237 0.47 7.18 4.09
N HIS A 238 1.78 7.26 4.30
CA HIS A 238 2.49 8.54 4.22
C HIS A 238 3.13 8.65 2.85
N MET A 239 2.81 9.71 2.13
CA MET A 239 3.40 9.99 0.83
C MET A 239 4.38 11.16 0.92
N ARG A 240 5.55 10.97 0.31
CA ARG A 240 6.49 12.04 0.00
C ARG A 240 6.49 12.34 -1.49
N SER A 241 6.75 13.59 -1.83
CA SER A 241 6.73 14.10 -3.20
C SER A 241 8.06 14.79 -3.46
N ILE A 242 8.69 14.42 -4.57
CA ILE A 242 9.95 15.01 -5.03
C ILE A 242 9.70 15.58 -6.42
N GLU A 243 10.25 16.76 -6.69
CA GLU A 243 10.33 17.34 -8.02
C GLU A 243 11.76 17.30 -8.53
N ILE A 244 11.90 17.08 -9.83
CA ILE A 244 13.18 17.13 -10.53
C ILE A 244 12.96 17.83 -11.86
N SER A 245 13.84 18.78 -12.18
CA SER A 245 13.88 19.44 -13.48
C SER A 245 15.05 18.93 -14.30
N LEU A 246 14.77 18.41 -15.49
CA LEU A 246 15.74 17.92 -16.47
C LEU A 246 15.67 18.76 -17.73
N THR A 247 16.80 18.94 -18.41
CA THR A 247 16.86 19.55 -19.75
C THR A 247 17.32 18.53 -20.80
N ASP A 248 17.04 18.75 -22.08
CA ASP A 248 17.49 17.87 -23.18
C ASP A 248 19.01 17.58 -23.21
N LYS A 249 19.83 18.38 -22.52
CA LYS A 249 21.29 18.17 -22.43
C LYS A 249 21.70 17.16 -21.36
N THR A 250 20.77 16.72 -20.53
CA THR A 250 20.99 15.91 -19.32
C THR A 250 20.46 14.48 -19.44
N LEU A 251 19.79 14.13 -20.55
CA LEU A 251 19.35 12.77 -20.90
C LEU A 251 20.30 12.14 -21.93
#